data_AF-A0A3A0A3Q1-F1
#
_entry.id   AF-A0A3A0A3Q1-F1
#
_cell.length_a   1.000
_cell.length_b   1.000
_cell.length_c   1.000
_cell.angle_alpha   90.00
_cell.angle_beta   90.00
_cell.angle_gamma   90.00
#
_symmetry.space_group_name_H-M   'P 1'
#
loop_
_entity.id
_entity.type
_entity.pdbx_description
1 polymer ?
#
loop_
_entity_poly.entity_id
_entity_poly.type
_entity_poly.pdbx_seq_one_letter_code
_entity_poly.pdbx_strand_id
1 'polypeptide(L)'
;MIEIAEVPEECRTKHLFLLIGTNPLPNYVAALLLASDSGKVHLLHSSDTLNIARALRGQIKVRLPAVECTLREIPNADSAEIRKRVREIVAGLGRNSAVGLHYTGGTKAMAVHVYRVLEQELPDVVCTYLDARTLSLRIDGREDEQTRWVAAGSKCLVTLNEVARLHGYPEFKKEVIRTPGQPQRTNLLESLAIVHASRERWAQWQAYVAEAKFQQLPCKETYPKLDLLITSFDNLCDGQASEDRVATSLGDYEKFVSYSKWLNGGWLEEYTLLQIHDLAEGLGLQDYGMNLIPFSGTRNKPLREFDLDVAAMRGYQLFAISCMVSERVDKCKEHLLEAYVRARQLGGDEARVALVCLYEEPERLEREIQEEWFMDDKVRVFGREHLPNLKDHLREWFLTANL
;
A
#
# COMPACT_ATOMS: atom_id res chain seq x y z
N MET A 1 27.75 -8.08 5.57
CA MET A 1 26.75 -7.33 6.36
C MET A 1 26.38 -8.19 7.54
N ILE A 2 26.22 -7.59 8.71
CA ILE A 2 25.94 -8.30 9.96
C ILE A 2 24.49 -8.03 10.36
N GLU A 3 23.70 -9.08 10.57
CA GLU A 3 22.35 -8.96 11.11
C GLU A 3 22.40 -8.68 12.62
N ILE A 4 21.54 -7.78 13.07
CA ILE A 4 21.34 -7.47 14.49
C ILE A 4 19.84 -7.45 14.81
N ALA A 5 19.47 -7.88 16.01
CA ALA A 5 18.07 -8.12 16.37
C ALA A 5 17.26 -6.83 16.62
N GLU A 6 17.90 -5.82 17.19
CA GLU A 6 17.27 -4.55 17.58
C GLU A 6 18.08 -3.35 17.09
N VAL A 7 17.39 -2.21 16.91
CA VAL A 7 18.06 -0.96 16.57
C VAL A 7 18.95 -0.58 17.76
N PRO A 8 20.27 -0.46 17.58
CA PRO A 8 21.17 -0.15 18.68
C PRO A 8 20.88 1.22 19.28
N GLU A 9 21.08 1.40 20.59
CA GLU A 9 20.81 2.67 21.28
C GLU A 9 21.66 3.81 20.72
N GLU A 10 22.89 3.53 20.27
CA GLU A 10 23.75 4.54 19.63
C GLU A 10 23.14 5.12 18.33
N CYS A 11 22.21 4.40 17.70
CA CYS A 11 21.50 4.87 16.51
C CYS A 11 20.31 5.78 16.85
N ARG A 12 19.84 5.80 18.11
CA ARG A 12 18.77 6.69 18.58
C ARG A 12 19.36 8.04 18.94
N THR A 13 19.52 8.90 17.94
CA THR A 13 20.32 10.12 18.09
C THR A 13 19.50 11.31 18.58
N LYS A 14 20.19 12.22 19.29
CA LYS A 14 19.60 13.47 19.78
C LYS A 14 19.26 14.42 18.64
N HIS A 15 20.05 14.43 17.56
CA HIS A 15 19.79 15.17 16.35
C HIS A 15 19.76 14.25 15.14
N LEU A 16 18.56 13.97 14.62
CA LEU A 16 18.36 13.11 13.45
C LEU A 16 18.12 13.98 12.21
N PHE A 17 18.97 13.84 11.21
CA PHE A 17 18.84 14.50 9.92
C PHE A 17 18.14 13.56 8.95
N LEU A 18 17.02 14.01 8.38
CA LEU A 18 16.25 13.27 7.37
C LEU A 18 16.29 14.03 6.05
N LEU A 19 16.73 13.37 4.98
CA LEU A 19 16.71 13.96 3.63
C LEU A 19 15.36 13.73 2.98
N ILE A 20 14.63 14.79 2.68
CA ILE A 20 13.26 14.68 2.19
C ILE A 20 13.26 14.54 0.67
N GLY A 21 12.77 13.39 0.19
CA GLY A 21 12.52 13.10 -1.22
C GLY A 21 11.03 13.19 -1.58
N THR A 22 10.65 12.54 -2.67
CA THR A 22 9.25 12.45 -3.14
C THR A 22 8.43 11.43 -2.37
N ASN A 23 9.08 10.43 -1.74
CA ASN A 23 8.43 9.45 -0.88
C ASN A 23 8.78 9.73 0.60
N PRO A 24 7.79 10.10 1.46
CA PRO A 24 8.00 10.33 2.88
C PRO A 24 8.11 9.06 3.73
N LEU A 25 7.63 7.91 3.25
CA LEU A 25 7.49 6.70 4.07
C LEU A 25 8.81 6.20 4.68
N PRO A 26 9.95 6.14 3.94
CA PRO A 26 11.22 5.74 4.54
C PRO A 26 11.67 6.67 5.66
N ASN A 27 11.50 7.98 5.49
CA ASN A 27 11.82 8.97 6.52
C ASN A 27 10.89 8.87 7.74
N TYR A 28 9.63 8.48 7.54
CA TYR A 28 8.70 8.23 8.64
C TYR A 28 9.16 7.04 9.48
N VAL A 29 9.46 5.91 8.84
CA VAL A 29 10.00 4.71 9.50
C VAL A 29 11.31 5.04 10.22
N ALA A 30 12.23 5.75 9.57
CA ALA A 30 13.49 6.17 10.17
C ALA A 30 13.28 7.07 11.40
N ALA A 31 12.36 8.03 11.34
CA ALA A 31 12.05 8.88 12.49
C ALA A 31 11.55 8.07 13.70
N LEU A 32 10.69 7.08 13.46
CA LEU A 32 10.15 6.21 14.51
C LEU A 32 11.20 5.29 15.14
N LEU A 33 12.20 4.86 14.35
CA LEU A 33 13.25 3.95 14.80
C LEU A 33 14.48 4.66 15.40
N LEU A 34 14.81 5.87 14.93
CA LEU A 34 16.12 6.51 15.16
C LEU A 34 16.04 7.83 15.94
N ALA A 35 14.86 8.40 16.16
CA ALA A 35 14.75 9.58 17.00
C ALA A 35 14.84 9.17 18.48
N SER A 36 15.72 9.82 19.25
CA SER A 36 15.65 9.73 20.71
C SER A 36 14.36 10.35 21.26
N ASP A 37 13.89 9.92 22.41
CA ASP A 37 12.55 10.25 22.96
C ASP A 37 12.28 11.75 23.15
N SER A 38 13.32 12.56 23.34
CA SER A 38 13.27 14.03 23.44
C SER A 38 14.23 14.72 22.46
N GLY A 39 14.51 14.04 21.35
CA GLY A 39 15.43 14.50 20.32
C GLY A 39 14.83 15.55 19.40
N LYS A 40 15.64 15.93 18.41
CA LYS A 40 15.30 16.89 17.37
C LYS A 40 15.51 16.26 15.99
N VAL A 41 14.45 16.22 15.20
CA VAL A 41 14.46 15.80 13.80
C VAL A 41 14.58 17.03 12.92
N HIS A 42 15.64 17.08 12.11
CA HIS A 42 15.86 18.10 11.09
C HIS A 42 15.44 17.53 9.74
N LEU A 43 14.30 17.99 9.22
CA LEU A 43 13.79 17.62 7.91
C LEU A 43 14.42 18.52 6.85
N LEU A 44 15.47 18.02 6.18
CA LEU A 44 16.16 18.74 5.11
C LEU A 44 15.39 18.58 3.80
N HIS A 45 14.75 19.65 3.35
CA HIS A 45 13.89 19.62 2.17
C HIS A 45 14.34 20.64 1.12
N SER A 46 14.02 20.39 -0.14
CA SER A 46 14.06 21.39 -1.21
C SER A 46 12.80 22.25 -1.20
N SER A 47 12.77 23.30 -2.03
CA SER A 47 11.54 24.05 -2.33
C SER A 47 10.38 23.13 -2.75
N ASP A 48 10.69 22.13 -3.58
CA ASP A 48 9.70 21.23 -4.18
C ASP A 48 9.14 20.19 -3.20
N THR A 49 9.90 19.87 -2.15
CA THR A 49 9.55 18.82 -1.17
C THR A 49 9.03 19.39 0.16
N LEU A 50 8.82 20.70 0.25
CA LEU A 50 8.33 21.37 1.45
C LEU A 50 6.98 20.83 1.96
N ASN A 51 6.03 20.54 1.06
CA ASN A 51 4.73 20.01 1.46
C ASN A 51 4.83 18.57 2.00
N ILE A 52 5.73 17.76 1.42
CA ILE A 52 6.03 16.41 1.91
C ILE A 52 6.66 16.49 3.31
N ALA A 53 7.63 17.39 3.50
CA ALA A 53 8.26 17.62 4.80
C ALA A 53 7.25 18.07 5.87
N ARG A 54 6.27 18.92 5.50
CA ARG A 54 5.19 19.35 6.41
C ARG A 54 4.26 18.20 6.80
N ALA A 55 3.85 17.37 5.84
CA ALA A 55 3.00 16.21 6.06
C ALA A 55 3.69 15.19 6.98
N LEU A 56 4.95 14.85 6.65
CA LEU A 56 5.81 13.98 7.44
C LEU A 56 6.00 14.50 8.88
N ARG A 57 6.32 15.78 9.05
CA ARG A 57 6.40 16.42 10.37
C ARG A 57 5.11 16.25 11.17
N GLY A 58 3.96 16.40 10.52
CA GLY A 58 2.65 16.21 11.14
C GLY A 58 2.49 14.79 11.69
N GLN A 59 2.78 13.77 10.87
CA GLN A 59 2.64 12.38 11.28
C GLN A 59 3.68 11.96 12.34
N ILE A 60 4.94 12.43 12.24
CA ILE A 60 5.95 12.19 13.29
C ILE A 60 5.44 12.73 14.63
N LYS A 61 4.89 13.94 14.68
CA LYS A 61 4.36 14.51 15.93
C LYS A 61 3.18 13.75 16.53
N VAL A 62 2.39 13.04 15.71
CA VAL A 62 1.28 12.21 16.20
C VAL A 62 1.84 11.02 16.99
N ARG A 63 2.89 10.36 16.49
CA ARG A 63 3.49 9.18 17.13
C ARG A 63 4.53 9.53 18.20
N LEU A 64 5.27 10.62 18.00
CA LEU A 64 6.38 11.08 18.83
C LEU A 64 6.16 12.54 19.26
N PRO A 65 5.21 12.82 20.17
CA PRO A 65 4.84 14.18 20.54
C PRO A 65 5.94 14.97 21.26
N ALA A 66 6.89 14.27 21.91
CA ALA A 66 8.02 14.86 22.60
C ALA A 66 9.21 15.21 21.69
N VAL A 67 9.22 14.71 20.45
CA VAL A 67 10.29 14.98 19.48
C VAL A 67 10.07 16.33 18.79
N GLU A 68 11.08 17.20 18.87
CA GLU A 68 11.06 18.47 18.14
C GLU A 68 11.32 18.19 16.65
N CYS A 69 10.49 18.75 15.76
CA CYS A 69 10.69 18.61 14.32
C CYS A 69 10.87 19.97 13.66
N THR A 70 11.99 20.19 12.99
CA THR A 70 12.32 21.44 12.30
C THR A 70 12.47 21.24 10.80
N LEU A 71 11.84 22.13 10.03
CA LEU A 71 11.97 22.19 8.57
C LEU A 71 13.19 23.04 8.22
N ARG A 72 14.08 22.52 7.38
CA ARG A 72 15.31 23.18 6.95
C ARG A 72 15.39 23.12 5.42
N GLU A 73 15.20 24.26 4.77
CA GLU A 73 15.31 24.31 3.32
C GLU A 73 16.79 24.28 2.88
N ILE A 74 17.12 23.38 1.95
CA ILE A 74 18.43 23.28 1.30
C ILE A 74 18.25 23.10 -0.21
N PRO A 75 19.24 23.51 -1.04
CA PRO A 75 19.23 23.21 -2.47
C PRO A 75 19.25 21.70 -2.72
N ASN A 76 18.72 21.27 -3.88
CA ASN A 76 18.66 19.86 -4.25
C ASN A 76 19.75 19.41 -5.24
N ALA A 77 20.58 20.33 -5.74
CA ALA A 77 21.58 20.04 -6.76
C ALA A 77 22.90 20.82 -6.57
N ASP A 78 22.83 22.06 -6.06
CA ASP A 78 24.04 22.87 -5.86
C ASP A 78 24.86 22.38 -4.65
N SER A 79 25.98 21.73 -4.96
CA SER A 79 26.85 21.15 -3.95
C SER A 79 27.43 22.17 -2.96
N ALA A 80 27.77 23.39 -3.41
CA ALA A 80 28.43 24.39 -2.58
C ALA A 80 27.43 24.97 -1.57
N GLU A 81 26.23 25.29 -2.04
CA GLU A 81 25.17 25.81 -1.19
C GLU A 81 24.60 24.73 -0.26
N ILE A 82 24.47 23.45 -0.70
CA ILE A 82 24.13 22.34 0.22
C ILE A 82 25.13 22.28 1.37
N ARG A 83 26.44 22.23 1.07
CA ARG A 83 27.47 22.13 2.12
C ARG A 83 27.43 23.32 3.07
N LYS A 84 27.27 24.54 2.53
CA LYS A 84 27.17 25.77 3.32
C LYS A 84 25.99 25.72 4.30
N ARG A 85 24.79 25.39 3.82
CA ARG A 85 23.59 25.29 4.67
C ARG A 85 23.70 24.21 5.74
N VAL A 86 24.26 23.05 5.41
CA VAL A 86 24.45 21.98 6.40
C VAL A 86 25.45 22.42 7.49
N ARG A 87 26.56 23.06 7.12
CA ARG A 87 27.51 23.60 8.11
C ARG A 87 26.90 24.66 9.03
N GLU A 88 26.04 25.54 8.50
CA GLU A 88 25.28 26.50 9.32
C GLU A 88 24.41 25.78 10.37
N ILE A 89 23.79 24.66 10.01
CA ILE A 89 22.98 23.85 10.95
C ILE A 89 23.89 23.17 11.98
N VAL A 90 24.99 22.56 11.55
CA VAL A 90 25.95 21.85 12.41
C VAL A 90 26.61 22.80 13.41
N ALA A 91 26.99 24.00 13.01
CA ALA A 91 27.59 25.02 13.88
C ALA A 91 26.67 25.44 15.03
N GLY A 92 25.35 25.28 14.87
CA GLY A 92 24.36 25.53 15.91
C GLY A 92 24.08 24.34 16.82
N LEU A 93 24.70 23.18 16.60
CA LEU A 93 24.56 22.01 17.47
C LEU A 93 25.44 22.16 18.72
N GLY A 94 24.96 21.65 19.86
CA GLY A 94 25.76 21.61 21.08
C GLY A 94 26.99 20.71 20.93
N ARG A 95 28.06 20.98 21.69
CA ARG A 95 29.25 20.10 21.73
C ARG A 95 28.84 18.67 22.15
N ASN A 96 29.46 17.67 21.53
CA ASN A 96 29.22 16.23 21.78
C ASN A 96 27.78 15.78 21.59
N SER A 97 27.05 16.43 20.68
CA SER A 97 25.70 16.00 20.33
C SER A 97 25.75 14.68 19.55
N ALA A 98 24.98 13.67 19.96
CA ALA A 98 24.75 12.48 19.15
C ALA A 98 23.96 12.87 17.90
N VAL A 99 24.55 12.66 16.71
CA VAL A 99 23.98 13.04 15.41
C VAL A 99 23.81 11.81 14.54
N GLY A 100 22.62 11.68 13.96
CA GLY A 100 22.30 10.65 12.98
C GLY A 100 21.92 11.27 11.64
N LEU A 101 22.29 10.60 10.55
CA LEU A 101 21.83 10.89 9.20
C LEU A 101 21.05 9.69 8.67
N HIS A 102 19.84 9.94 8.18
CA HIS A 102 19.11 9.01 7.35
C HIS A 102 19.02 9.54 5.91
N TYR A 103 19.62 8.81 4.96
CA TYR A 103 19.86 9.32 3.61
C TYR A 103 19.18 8.50 2.49
N THR A 104 18.12 7.75 2.81
CA THR A 104 17.28 7.07 1.79
C THR A 104 16.59 8.06 0.85
N GLY A 105 16.12 9.19 1.40
CA GLY A 105 15.44 10.22 0.64
C GLY A 105 16.37 11.34 0.14
N GLY A 106 15.75 12.41 -0.38
CA GLY A 106 16.47 13.51 -1.03
C GLY A 106 17.02 13.12 -2.40
N THR A 107 17.68 14.07 -3.06
CA THR A 107 18.42 13.75 -4.29
C THR A 107 19.76 13.10 -3.94
N LYS A 108 20.37 12.43 -4.92
CA LYS A 108 21.74 11.89 -4.78
C LYS A 108 22.75 12.99 -4.41
N ALA A 109 22.58 14.21 -4.93
CA ALA A 109 23.42 15.34 -4.58
C ALA A 109 23.25 15.75 -3.11
N MET A 110 22.02 15.79 -2.59
CA MET A 110 21.77 16.03 -1.17
C MET A 110 22.43 14.94 -0.32
N ALA A 111 22.19 13.66 -0.64
CA ALA A 111 22.76 12.54 0.10
C ALA A 111 24.29 12.63 0.19
N VAL A 112 24.97 12.75 -0.95
CA VAL A 112 26.44 12.81 -1.00
C VAL A 112 26.98 14.01 -0.22
N HIS A 113 26.42 15.21 -0.42
CA HIS A 113 26.99 16.42 0.17
C HIS A 113 26.64 16.63 1.64
N VAL A 114 25.48 16.16 2.09
CA VAL A 114 25.12 16.15 3.52
C VAL A 114 25.97 15.13 4.26
N TYR A 115 26.07 13.89 3.74
CA TYR A 115 26.90 12.84 4.32
C TYR A 115 28.34 13.32 4.53
N ARG A 116 28.97 13.84 3.47
CA ARG A 116 30.36 14.32 3.53
C ARG A 116 30.58 15.44 4.54
N VAL A 117 29.61 16.35 4.71
CA VAL A 117 29.75 17.42 5.70
C VAL A 117 29.62 16.87 7.11
N LEU A 118 28.63 16.00 7.37
CA LEU A 118 28.45 15.45 8.71
C LEU A 118 29.65 14.59 9.11
N GLU A 119 30.16 13.75 8.22
CA GLU A 119 31.35 12.92 8.47
C GLU A 119 32.62 13.75 8.74
N GLN A 120 32.80 14.86 8.02
CA GLN A 120 33.97 15.74 8.20
C GLN A 120 33.91 16.57 9.49
N GLU A 121 32.72 17.01 9.89
CA GLU A 121 32.53 17.94 11.01
C GLU A 121 32.21 17.20 12.32
N LEU A 122 31.79 15.94 12.26
CA LEU A 122 31.33 15.15 13.41
C LEU A 122 31.93 13.73 13.38
N PRO A 123 32.84 13.38 14.31
CA PRO A 123 33.58 12.11 14.27
C PRO A 123 32.72 10.87 14.55
N ASP A 124 31.57 11.03 15.22
CA ASP A 124 30.70 9.93 15.67
C ASP A 124 29.29 10.00 15.05
N VAL A 125 29.16 10.54 13.82
CA VAL A 125 27.87 10.53 13.11
C VAL A 125 27.45 9.11 12.79
N VAL A 126 26.18 8.78 13.05
CA VAL A 126 25.59 7.50 12.66
C VAL A 126 24.82 7.66 11.35
N CYS A 127 25.27 6.99 10.31
CA CYS A 127 24.67 7.08 8.97
C CYS A 127 23.84 5.81 8.69
N THR A 128 22.60 6.01 8.21
CA THR A 128 21.64 4.93 7.96
C THR A 128 20.86 5.15 6.66
N TYR A 129 20.37 4.05 6.08
CA TYR A 129 19.40 4.08 4.99
C TYR A 129 18.47 2.87 5.07
N LEU A 130 17.31 2.93 4.42
CA LEU A 130 16.37 1.82 4.30
C LEU A 130 16.57 1.15 2.94
N ASP A 131 16.68 -0.17 2.99
CA ASP A 131 16.72 -1.00 1.80
C ASP A 131 15.31 -1.48 1.45
N ALA A 132 14.75 -0.92 0.38
CA ALA A 132 13.40 -1.20 -0.08
C ALA A 132 13.21 -2.66 -0.58
N ARG A 133 14.29 -3.41 -0.84
CA ARG A 133 14.20 -4.81 -1.26
C ARG A 133 14.02 -5.74 -0.07
N THR A 134 14.77 -5.50 0.99
CA THR A 134 14.81 -6.35 2.19
C THR A 134 14.00 -5.80 3.36
N LEU A 135 13.37 -4.63 3.22
CA LEU A 135 12.69 -3.87 4.28
C LEU A 135 13.55 -3.72 5.54
N SER A 136 14.85 -3.54 5.35
CA SER A 136 15.81 -3.48 6.44
C SER A 136 16.40 -2.09 6.58
N LEU A 137 16.57 -1.65 7.82
CA LEU A 137 17.40 -0.50 8.13
C LEU A 137 18.86 -0.93 8.08
N ARG A 138 19.65 -0.27 7.22
CA ARG A 138 21.09 -0.42 7.10
C ARG A 138 21.78 0.65 7.92
N ILE A 139 22.79 0.25 8.67
CA ILE A 139 23.63 1.12 9.50
C ILE A 139 25.05 0.99 8.96
N ASP A 140 25.60 2.11 8.48
CA ASP A 140 26.94 2.12 7.93
C ASP A 140 27.95 1.75 9.01
N GLY A 141 28.93 0.93 8.63
CA GLY A 141 30.14 0.74 9.43
C GLY A 141 31.10 1.90 9.21
N ARG A 142 32.01 2.11 10.17
CA ARG A 142 33.22 2.93 9.96
C ARG A 142 34.16 2.25 8.95
N GLU A 143 35.27 2.89 8.54
CA GLU A 143 36.16 2.45 7.44
C GLU A 143 36.45 0.93 7.41
N ASP A 144 36.71 0.30 8.56
CA ASP A 144 37.02 -1.14 8.65
C ASP A 144 35.86 -2.02 9.18
N GLU A 145 34.70 -1.43 9.43
CA GLU A 145 33.53 -2.12 9.99
C GLU A 145 32.55 -2.53 8.88
N GLN A 146 31.97 -3.71 9.03
CA GLN A 146 30.90 -4.14 8.13
C GLN A 146 29.58 -3.40 8.43
N THR A 147 28.84 -3.03 7.39
CA THR A 147 27.46 -2.56 7.51
C THR A 147 26.62 -3.55 8.33
N ARG A 148 25.93 -3.01 9.34
CA ARG A 148 24.95 -3.75 10.15
C ARG A 148 23.55 -3.54 9.59
N TRP A 149 22.63 -4.47 9.85
CA TRP A 149 21.24 -4.31 9.44
C TRP A 149 20.24 -4.88 10.44
N VAL A 150 19.08 -4.23 10.52
CA VAL A 150 17.90 -4.64 11.30
C VAL A 150 16.72 -4.81 10.35
N ALA A 151 15.89 -5.85 10.55
CA ALA A 151 14.58 -5.94 9.91
C ALA A 151 13.70 -4.77 10.40
N ALA A 152 13.40 -3.81 9.54
CA ALA A 152 12.60 -2.64 9.87
C ALA A 152 11.11 -2.88 9.58
N GLY A 153 10.81 -3.80 8.64
CA GLY A 153 9.47 -4.16 8.20
C GLY A 153 8.52 -4.43 9.36
N SER A 154 8.87 -5.37 10.24
CA SER A 154 8.06 -5.74 11.40
C SER A 154 8.12 -4.77 12.59
N LYS A 155 9.09 -3.84 12.62
CA LYS A 155 9.28 -2.92 13.76
C LYS A 155 8.46 -1.64 13.69
N CYS A 156 7.84 -1.35 12.54
CA CYS A 156 7.04 -0.16 12.33
C CYS A 156 5.69 -0.52 11.73
N LEU A 157 4.64 -0.49 12.56
CA LEU A 157 3.26 -0.68 12.10
C LEU A 157 2.71 0.64 11.57
N VAL A 158 2.38 0.66 10.27
CA VAL A 158 1.81 1.81 9.56
C VAL A 158 0.42 1.45 9.03
N THR A 159 -0.55 2.33 9.24
CA THR A 159 -1.93 2.20 8.76
C THR A 159 -2.13 2.84 7.38
N LEU A 160 -3.20 2.47 6.66
CA LEU A 160 -3.57 3.06 5.38
C LEU A 160 -3.80 4.57 5.50
N ASN A 161 -4.38 5.01 6.61
CA ASN A 161 -4.59 6.44 6.92
C ASN A 161 -3.27 7.18 7.15
N GLU A 162 -2.31 6.58 7.87
CA GLU A 162 -0.99 7.18 8.05
C GLU A 162 -0.28 7.33 6.70
N VAL A 163 -0.28 6.30 5.85
CA VAL A 163 0.30 6.38 4.50
C VAL A 163 -0.37 7.48 3.68
N ALA A 164 -1.71 7.54 3.64
CA ALA A 164 -2.43 8.60 2.93
C ALA A 164 -2.02 10.01 3.42
N ARG A 165 -1.97 10.21 4.74
CA ARG A 165 -1.61 11.51 5.36
C ARG A 165 -0.16 11.90 5.13
N LEU A 166 0.76 10.94 5.12
CA LEU A 166 2.16 11.19 4.75
C LEU A 166 2.24 11.79 3.33
N HIS A 167 1.38 11.33 2.42
CA HIS A 167 1.30 11.79 1.04
C HIS A 167 0.40 13.02 0.84
N GLY A 168 -0.04 13.65 1.93
CA GLY A 168 -0.81 14.89 1.91
C GLY A 168 -2.32 14.72 1.74
N TYR A 169 -2.83 13.48 1.78
CA TYR A 169 -4.26 13.20 1.77
C TYR A 169 -4.77 13.14 3.22
N PRO A 170 -5.59 14.11 3.70
CA PRO A 170 -6.07 14.12 5.08
C PRO A 170 -6.88 12.87 5.48
N GLU A 171 -7.67 12.37 4.52
CA GLU A 171 -8.59 11.25 4.69
C GLU A 171 -8.93 10.60 3.34
N PHE A 172 -9.66 9.48 3.38
CA PHE A 172 -10.29 8.87 2.22
C PHE A 172 -11.70 9.44 2.02
N LYS A 173 -12.16 9.56 0.77
CA LYS A 173 -13.48 10.16 0.43
C LYS A 173 -14.67 9.41 1.02
N LYS A 174 -14.52 8.10 1.21
CA LYS A 174 -15.52 7.21 1.79
C LYS A 174 -14.91 6.51 2.98
N GLU A 175 -15.77 6.03 3.88
CA GLU A 175 -15.33 5.12 4.91
C GLU A 175 -14.72 3.87 4.26
N VAL A 176 -13.51 3.54 4.68
CA VAL A 176 -12.80 2.37 4.19
C VAL A 176 -13.47 1.14 4.80
N ILE A 177 -14.02 0.29 3.93
CA ILE A 177 -14.73 -0.92 4.34
C ILE A 177 -13.69 -1.98 4.72
N ARG A 178 -13.81 -2.53 5.93
CA ARG A 178 -12.84 -3.47 6.52
C ARG A 178 -13.38 -4.85 6.84
N THR A 179 -14.69 -4.97 7.04
CA THR A 179 -15.32 -6.22 7.43
C THR A 179 -16.11 -6.79 6.26
N PRO A 180 -16.08 -8.11 6.04
CA PRO A 180 -17.08 -8.74 5.20
C PRO A 180 -18.48 -8.51 5.79
N GLY A 181 -19.49 -8.47 4.93
CA GLY A 181 -20.88 -8.33 5.35
C GLY A 181 -21.42 -9.54 6.12
N GLN A 182 -22.75 -9.66 6.21
CA GLN A 182 -23.42 -10.79 6.87
C GLN A 182 -23.04 -12.14 6.21
N PRO A 183 -23.09 -13.28 6.93
CA PRO A 183 -22.71 -14.60 6.40
C PRO A 183 -23.38 -14.97 5.07
N GLN A 184 -24.64 -14.58 4.87
CA GLN A 184 -25.37 -14.81 3.63
C GLN A 184 -24.73 -14.07 2.44
N ARG A 185 -24.16 -12.88 2.66
CA ARG A 185 -23.41 -12.13 1.65
C ARG A 185 -22.10 -12.83 1.30
N THR A 186 -21.42 -13.43 2.29
CA THR A 186 -20.24 -14.27 2.05
C THR A 186 -20.55 -15.43 1.11
N ASN A 187 -21.65 -16.17 1.35
CA ASN A 187 -22.07 -17.26 0.47
C ASN A 187 -22.37 -16.78 -0.98
N LEU A 188 -22.93 -15.58 -1.12
CA LEU A 188 -23.14 -14.96 -2.42
C LEU A 188 -21.81 -14.68 -3.13
N LEU A 189 -20.85 -14.06 -2.45
CA LEU A 189 -19.51 -13.78 -2.99
C LEU A 189 -18.78 -15.06 -3.43
N GLU A 190 -18.82 -16.11 -2.61
CA GLU A 190 -18.24 -17.41 -2.95
C GLU A 190 -18.91 -18.04 -4.17
N SER A 191 -20.24 -17.96 -4.27
CA SER A 191 -20.96 -18.47 -5.46
C SER A 191 -20.60 -17.71 -6.73
N LEU A 192 -20.39 -16.39 -6.64
CA LEU A 192 -19.92 -15.57 -7.76
C LEU A 192 -18.49 -15.98 -8.15
N ALA A 193 -17.59 -16.19 -7.20
CA ALA A 193 -16.24 -16.70 -7.47
C ALA A 193 -16.28 -18.05 -8.20
N ILE A 194 -17.14 -18.99 -7.78
CA ILE A 194 -17.31 -20.30 -8.43
C ILE A 194 -17.87 -20.18 -9.86
N VAL A 195 -18.86 -19.30 -10.06
CA VAL A 195 -19.43 -19.03 -11.41
C VAL A 195 -18.34 -18.47 -12.33
N HIS A 196 -17.55 -17.52 -11.85
CA HIS A 196 -16.53 -16.88 -12.67
C HIS A 196 -15.26 -17.72 -12.83
N ALA A 197 -15.00 -18.71 -11.96
CA ALA A 197 -13.90 -19.65 -12.13
C ALA A 197 -14.14 -20.69 -13.25
N SER A 198 -15.40 -21.03 -13.55
CA SER A 198 -15.76 -22.03 -14.57
C SER A 198 -16.13 -21.39 -15.91
N ARG A 199 -15.50 -21.82 -17.01
CA ARG A 199 -15.84 -21.33 -18.37
C ARG A 199 -17.30 -21.57 -18.73
N GLU A 200 -17.85 -22.72 -18.36
CA GLU A 200 -19.24 -23.06 -18.67
C GLU A 200 -20.22 -22.17 -17.90
N ARG A 201 -19.98 -21.96 -16.60
CA ARG A 201 -20.82 -21.09 -15.76
C ARG A 201 -20.67 -19.63 -16.16
N TRP A 202 -19.45 -19.20 -16.47
CA TRP A 202 -19.14 -17.86 -16.98
C TRP A 202 -19.86 -17.56 -18.30
N ALA A 203 -19.86 -18.49 -19.26
CA ALA A 203 -20.58 -18.31 -20.52
C ALA A 203 -22.08 -18.12 -20.29
N GLN A 204 -22.66 -18.88 -19.34
CA GLN A 204 -24.06 -18.72 -18.99
C GLN A 204 -24.34 -17.42 -18.20
N TRP A 205 -23.42 -16.99 -17.36
CA TRP A 205 -23.46 -15.67 -16.74
C TRP A 205 -23.45 -14.55 -17.79
N GLN A 206 -22.57 -14.63 -18.79
CA GLN A 206 -22.53 -13.67 -19.90
C GLN A 206 -23.84 -13.63 -20.69
N ALA A 207 -24.45 -14.79 -20.96
CA ALA A 207 -25.77 -14.88 -21.58
C ALA A 207 -26.84 -14.18 -20.73
N TYR A 208 -26.87 -14.46 -19.42
CA TYR A 208 -27.77 -13.79 -18.48
C TYR A 208 -27.58 -12.26 -18.49
N VAL A 209 -26.34 -11.77 -18.41
CA VAL A 209 -26.05 -10.33 -18.44
C VAL A 209 -26.51 -9.69 -19.75
N ALA A 210 -26.30 -10.36 -20.89
CA ALA A 210 -26.67 -9.85 -22.21
C ALA A 210 -28.20 -9.81 -22.43
N GLU A 211 -28.90 -10.87 -22.00
CA GLU A 211 -30.33 -11.07 -22.25
C GLU A 211 -31.19 -10.35 -21.20
N ALA A 212 -30.95 -10.63 -19.91
CA ALA A 212 -31.77 -10.14 -18.82
C ALA A 212 -31.37 -8.74 -18.34
N LYS A 213 -30.11 -8.33 -18.55
CA LYS A 213 -29.58 -7.00 -18.15
C LYS A 213 -29.92 -6.62 -16.71
N PHE A 214 -29.93 -7.60 -15.80
CA PHE A 214 -30.30 -7.45 -14.39
C PHE A 214 -31.72 -6.89 -14.15
N GLN A 215 -32.63 -7.00 -15.12
CA GLN A 215 -34.04 -6.66 -14.93
C GLN A 215 -34.80 -7.72 -14.12
N GLN A 216 -34.29 -8.95 -14.12
CA GLN A 216 -34.84 -10.10 -13.40
C GLN A 216 -33.71 -10.96 -12.85
N LEU A 217 -33.99 -11.71 -11.78
CA LEU A 217 -33.06 -12.71 -11.24
C LEU A 217 -32.85 -13.86 -12.25
N PRO A 218 -31.66 -14.50 -12.27
CA PRO A 218 -31.48 -15.72 -13.05
C PRO A 218 -32.39 -16.83 -12.50
N CYS A 219 -33.02 -17.62 -13.38
CA CYS A 219 -33.81 -18.80 -12.99
C CYS A 219 -33.17 -20.09 -13.49
N LYS A 220 -33.42 -21.21 -12.79
CA LYS A 220 -32.74 -22.48 -13.03
C LYS A 220 -33.16 -23.13 -14.36
N GLU A 221 -34.38 -22.86 -14.81
CA GLU A 221 -34.94 -23.36 -16.07
C GLU A 221 -34.18 -22.78 -17.27
N THR A 222 -33.83 -21.49 -17.21
CA THR A 222 -33.12 -20.79 -18.28
C THR A 222 -31.61 -20.89 -18.12
N TYR A 223 -31.11 -20.80 -16.88
CA TYR A 223 -29.70 -20.74 -16.55
C TYR A 223 -29.29 -21.85 -15.55
N PRO A 224 -29.35 -23.15 -15.94
CA PRO A 224 -29.14 -24.27 -15.02
C PRO A 224 -27.74 -24.39 -14.40
N LYS A 225 -26.70 -23.77 -14.99
CA LYS A 225 -25.32 -23.76 -14.51
C LYS A 225 -25.05 -22.63 -13.51
N LEU A 226 -26.01 -21.71 -13.33
CA LEU A 226 -26.00 -20.69 -12.29
C LEU A 226 -26.73 -21.16 -11.01
N ASP A 227 -27.02 -22.46 -10.88
CA ASP A 227 -27.75 -23.06 -9.77
C ASP A 227 -27.23 -22.67 -8.38
N LEU A 228 -25.91 -22.64 -8.20
CA LEU A 228 -25.28 -22.21 -6.95
C LEU A 228 -25.56 -20.74 -6.65
N LEU A 229 -25.45 -19.87 -7.66
CA LEU A 229 -25.72 -18.44 -7.51
C LEU A 229 -27.20 -18.17 -7.21
N ILE A 230 -28.10 -18.87 -7.91
CA ILE A 230 -29.55 -18.80 -7.69
C ILE A 230 -29.87 -19.21 -6.25
N THR A 231 -29.30 -20.32 -5.78
CA THR A 231 -29.46 -20.79 -4.40
C THR A 231 -28.91 -19.79 -3.39
N SER A 232 -27.80 -19.11 -3.70
CA SER A 232 -27.26 -18.05 -2.84
C SER A 232 -28.16 -16.81 -2.77
N PHE A 233 -28.84 -16.44 -3.86
CA PHE A 233 -29.87 -15.39 -3.81
C PHE A 233 -31.06 -15.80 -2.94
N ASP A 234 -31.52 -17.05 -3.04
CA ASP A 234 -32.56 -17.58 -2.16
C ASP A 234 -32.14 -17.55 -0.69
N ASN A 235 -30.94 -18.02 -0.37
CA ASN A 235 -30.41 -18.02 1.00
C ASN A 235 -30.23 -16.61 1.56
N LEU A 236 -29.91 -15.62 0.71
CA LEU A 236 -29.83 -14.21 1.10
C LEU A 236 -31.20 -13.63 1.51
N CYS A 237 -32.28 -14.27 1.08
CA CYS A 237 -33.66 -13.84 1.30
C CYS A 237 -34.50 -14.91 2.01
N ASP A 238 -33.87 -15.77 2.82
CA ASP A 238 -34.52 -16.84 3.60
C ASP A 238 -35.44 -17.76 2.77
N GLY A 239 -35.00 -18.10 1.55
CA GLY A 239 -35.71 -18.99 0.62
C GLY A 239 -36.85 -18.31 -0.16
N GLN A 240 -36.93 -16.99 -0.13
CA GLN A 240 -37.96 -16.21 -0.80
C GLN A 240 -37.34 -15.13 -1.69
N ALA A 241 -36.36 -15.48 -2.54
CA ALA A 241 -35.73 -14.48 -3.40
C ALA A 241 -36.74 -13.83 -4.36
N SER A 242 -36.68 -12.52 -4.41
CA SER A 242 -37.25 -11.68 -5.47
C SER A 242 -36.30 -10.52 -5.71
N GLU A 243 -36.44 -9.82 -6.84
CA GLU A 243 -35.60 -8.67 -7.17
C GLU A 243 -35.58 -7.64 -6.03
N ASP A 244 -36.77 -7.30 -5.49
CA ASP A 244 -36.92 -6.33 -4.40
C ASP A 244 -36.29 -6.83 -3.09
N ARG A 245 -36.43 -8.12 -2.78
CA ARG A 245 -35.86 -8.70 -1.55
C ARG A 245 -34.35 -8.82 -1.62
N VAL A 246 -33.81 -9.24 -2.76
CA VAL A 246 -32.35 -9.27 -2.98
C VAL A 246 -31.79 -7.86 -2.89
N ALA A 247 -32.43 -6.87 -3.52
CA ALA A 247 -32.01 -5.48 -3.45
C ALA A 247 -32.01 -4.95 -2.01
N THR A 248 -33.06 -5.26 -1.24
CA THR A 248 -33.20 -4.92 0.17
C THR A 248 -32.10 -5.59 1.02
N SER A 249 -31.84 -6.88 0.83
CA SER A 249 -30.79 -7.60 1.57
C SER A 249 -29.38 -7.11 1.24
N LEU A 250 -29.14 -6.63 0.01
CA LEU A 250 -27.86 -6.03 -0.38
C LEU A 250 -27.67 -4.59 0.18
N GLY A 251 -28.75 -3.88 0.48
CA GLY A 251 -28.80 -2.68 1.35
C GLY A 251 -28.57 -1.30 0.70
N ASP A 252 -27.81 -1.20 -0.38
CA ASP A 252 -27.43 0.09 -1.00
C ASP A 252 -28.49 0.70 -1.92
N TYR A 253 -29.34 -0.13 -2.53
CA TYR A 253 -30.34 0.28 -3.52
C TYR A 253 -31.65 -0.47 -3.39
N GLU A 254 -32.76 0.20 -3.72
CA GLU A 254 -34.11 -0.37 -3.70
C GLU A 254 -34.41 -1.31 -4.88
N LYS A 255 -33.68 -1.18 -5.99
CA LYS A 255 -33.92 -1.93 -7.23
C LYS A 255 -32.74 -2.83 -7.55
N PHE A 256 -33.03 -4.09 -7.89
CA PHE A 256 -32.00 -5.08 -8.24
C PHE A 256 -31.10 -4.62 -9.40
N VAL A 257 -31.68 -4.03 -10.46
CA VAL A 257 -30.91 -3.52 -11.62
C VAL A 257 -29.82 -2.50 -11.24
N SER A 258 -30.00 -1.77 -10.13
CA SER A 258 -29.01 -0.81 -9.63
C SER A 258 -27.72 -1.47 -9.14
N TYR A 259 -27.76 -2.77 -8.83
CA TYR A 259 -26.59 -3.58 -8.49
C TYR A 259 -25.84 -4.13 -9.70
N SER A 260 -26.24 -3.81 -10.92
CA SER A 260 -25.56 -4.27 -12.15
C SER A 260 -24.06 -3.97 -12.17
N LYS A 261 -23.63 -2.80 -11.66
CA LYS A 261 -22.19 -2.47 -11.54
C LYS A 261 -21.48 -3.38 -10.54
N TRP A 262 -22.11 -3.64 -9.39
CA TRP A 262 -21.55 -4.49 -8.36
C TRP A 262 -21.47 -5.95 -8.82
N LEU A 263 -22.55 -6.48 -9.39
CA LEU A 263 -22.62 -7.84 -9.93
C LEU A 263 -21.64 -8.08 -11.10
N ASN A 264 -21.32 -7.04 -11.88
CA ASN A 264 -20.35 -7.16 -12.97
C ASN A 264 -18.89 -6.90 -12.56
N GLY A 265 -18.60 -6.47 -11.34
CA GLY A 265 -17.24 -6.04 -10.98
C GLY A 265 -16.99 -5.91 -9.49
N GLY A 266 -17.80 -5.11 -8.81
CA GLY A 266 -17.57 -4.77 -7.39
C GLY A 266 -17.58 -5.95 -6.43
N TRP A 267 -18.27 -7.05 -6.77
CA TRP A 267 -18.23 -8.27 -5.96
C TRP A 267 -16.81 -8.85 -5.82
N LEU A 268 -15.94 -8.66 -6.82
CA LEU A 268 -14.58 -9.21 -6.80
C LEU A 268 -13.70 -8.47 -5.80
N GLU A 269 -13.91 -7.17 -5.63
CA GLU A 269 -13.25 -6.34 -4.60
C GLU A 269 -13.65 -6.82 -3.20
N GLU A 270 -14.95 -7.02 -2.99
CA GLU A 270 -15.49 -7.56 -1.72
C GLU A 270 -15.02 -8.98 -1.43
N TYR A 271 -15.01 -9.85 -2.45
CA TYR A 271 -14.52 -11.21 -2.31
C TYR A 271 -13.03 -11.24 -1.95
N THR A 272 -12.23 -10.36 -2.56
CA THR A 272 -10.80 -10.20 -2.25
C THR A 272 -10.62 -9.68 -0.83
N LEU A 273 -11.38 -8.67 -0.41
CA LEU A 273 -11.35 -8.16 0.97
C LEU A 273 -11.71 -9.24 1.98
N LEU A 274 -12.73 -10.06 1.70
CA LEU A 274 -13.11 -11.21 2.53
C LEU A 274 -11.93 -12.19 2.71
N GLN A 275 -11.21 -12.51 1.63
CA GLN A 275 -10.05 -13.40 1.74
C GLN A 275 -8.93 -12.78 2.59
N ILE A 276 -8.71 -11.47 2.50
CA ILE A 276 -7.71 -10.75 3.32
C ILE A 276 -8.13 -10.70 4.78
N HIS A 277 -9.40 -10.46 5.05
CA HIS A 277 -9.96 -10.41 6.41
C HIS A 277 -9.66 -11.71 7.18
N ASP A 278 -9.90 -12.86 6.54
CA ASP A 278 -9.59 -14.19 7.10
C ASP A 278 -8.09 -14.41 7.39
N LEU A 279 -7.21 -13.70 6.67
CA LEU A 279 -5.76 -13.81 6.80
C LEU A 279 -5.16 -12.80 7.76
N ALA A 280 -5.89 -11.73 8.09
CA ALA A 280 -5.32 -10.53 8.69
C ALA A 280 -4.64 -10.80 10.03
N GLU A 281 -5.33 -11.51 10.94
CA GLU A 281 -4.77 -11.85 12.25
C GLU A 281 -3.56 -12.79 12.12
N GLY A 282 -3.69 -13.87 11.35
CA GLY A 282 -2.65 -14.90 11.22
C GLY A 282 -1.38 -14.42 10.50
N LEU A 283 -1.48 -13.38 9.66
CA LEU A 283 -0.34 -12.82 8.93
C LEU A 283 0.19 -11.50 9.51
N GLY A 284 -0.46 -10.96 10.55
CA GLY A 284 -0.12 -9.68 11.14
C GLY A 284 -0.37 -8.51 10.18
N LEU A 285 -1.49 -8.52 9.44
CA LEU A 285 -1.92 -7.39 8.62
C LEU A 285 -2.61 -6.36 9.53
N GLN A 286 -1.90 -5.29 9.87
CA GLN A 286 -2.39 -4.34 10.88
C GLN A 286 -3.50 -3.39 10.40
N ASP A 287 -3.64 -3.19 9.09
CA ASP A 287 -4.72 -2.41 8.49
C ASP A 287 -4.97 -2.89 7.06
N TYR A 288 -6.21 -2.91 6.62
CA TYR A 288 -6.62 -3.30 5.29
C TYR A 288 -8.00 -2.75 4.99
N GLY A 289 -8.39 -2.73 3.72
CA GLY A 289 -9.73 -2.33 3.32
C GLY A 289 -9.87 -2.14 1.82
N MET A 290 -11.09 -1.80 1.40
CA MET A 290 -11.42 -1.55 0.00
C MET A 290 -11.97 -0.15 -0.25
N ASN A 291 -12.10 0.25 -1.52
CA ASN A 291 -12.56 1.57 -1.99
C ASN A 291 -11.69 2.73 -1.48
N LEU A 292 -10.37 2.59 -1.64
CA LEU A 292 -9.40 3.56 -1.13
C LEU A 292 -9.23 4.70 -2.12
N ILE A 293 -10.05 5.74 -1.94
CA ILE A 293 -10.01 6.96 -2.76
C ILE A 293 -9.50 8.13 -1.91
N PRO A 294 -8.19 8.48 -1.99
CA PRO A 294 -7.64 9.57 -1.19
C PRO A 294 -8.28 10.92 -1.57
N PHE A 295 -8.65 11.71 -0.56
CA PHE A 295 -9.24 13.02 -0.76
C PHE A 295 -8.15 14.10 -0.81
N SER A 296 -8.11 14.92 -1.86
CA SER A 296 -7.04 15.92 -2.06
C SER A 296 -7.16 17.18 -1.20
N GLY A 297 -8.28 17.39 -0.51
CA GLY A 297 -8.47 18.48 0.47
C GLY A 297 -8.48 19.92 -0.08
N THR A 298 -8.03 20.18 -1.31
CA THR A 298 -7.88 21.54 -1.84
C THR A 298 -8.40 21.69 -3.27
N ARG A 299 -9.19 22.75 -3.52
CA ARG A 299 -9.70 23.08 -4.87
C ARG A 299 -8.65 23.74 -5.78
N ASN A 300 -7.61 24.35 -5.22
CA ASN A 300 -6.68 25.22 -5.97
C ASN A 300 -5.48 24.47 -6.59
N LYS A 301 -5.13 23.27 -6.11
CA LYS A 301 -4.20 22.33 -6.74
C LYS A 301 -4.58 20.92 -6.30
N PRO A 302 -5.62 20.30 -6.89
CA PRO A 302 -6.02 18.96 -6.48
C PRO A 302 -4.86 18.00 -6.72
N LEU A 303 -4.46 17.29 -5.67
CA LEU A 303 -3.66 16.07 -5.82
C LEU A 303 -4.43 15.13 -6.75
N ARG A 304 -3.69 14.38 -7.58
CA ARG A 304 -4.31 13.45 -8.52
C ARG A 304 -5.08 12.41 -7.71
N GLU A 305 -6.39 12.36 -7.91
CA GLU A 305 -7.24 11.34 -7.33
C GLU A 305 -6.97 10.02 -8.04
N PHE A 306 -7.07 8.94 -7.29
CA PHE A 306 -7.03 7.58 -7.80
C PHE A 306 -7.82 6.67 -6.89
N ASP A 307 -8.12 5.49 -7.40
CA ASP A 307 -8.78 4.44 -6.67
C ASP A 307 -7.79 3.29 -6.49
N LEU A 308 -7.74 2.75 -5.28
CA LEU A 308 -7.15 1.45 -5.02
C LEU A 308 -8.28 0.55 -4.54
N ASP A 309 -8.61 -0.44 -5.36
CA ASP A 309 -9.75 -1.31 -5.13
C ASP A 309 -9.67 -1.97 -3.75
N VAL A 310 -8.55 -2.63 -3.45
CA VAL A 310 -8.26 -3.23 -2.14
C VAL A 310 -6.80 -2.96 -1.75
N ALA A 311 -6.52 -2.70 -0.48
CA ALA A 311 -5.15 -2.69 0.02
C ALA A 311 -5.02 -3.27 1.43
N ALA A 312 -3.81 -3.72 1.76
CA ALA A 312 -3.41 -4.16 3.08
C ALA A 312 -2.04 -3.60 3.45
N MET A 313 -1.83 -3.40 4.74
CA MET A 313 -0.57 -2.99 5.33
C MET A 313 -0.02 -4.16 6.15
N ARG A 314 1.25 -4.51 5.91
CA ARG A 314 2.00 -5.50 6.70
C ARG A 314 3.32 -4.87 7.11
N GLY A 315 3.47 -4.55 8.40
CA GLY A 315 4.60 -3.73 8.85
C GLY A 315 4.48 -2.30 8.33
N TYR A 316 5.45 -1.81 7.55
CA TYR A 316 5.28 -0.54 6.81
C TYR A 316 5.05 -0.74 5.31
N GLN A 317 5.00 -1.98 4.82
CA GLN A 317 4.83 -2.29 3.40
C GLN A 317 3.35 -2.26 3.01
N LEU A 318 3.06 -1.52 1.94
CA LEU A 318 1.75 -1.48 1.29
C LEU A 318 1.62 -2.62 0.28
N PHE A 319 0.53 -3.36 0.36
CA PHE A 319 0.06 -4.30 -0.66
C PHE A 319 -1.20 -3.71 -1.29
N ALA A 320 -1.13 -3.33 -2.56
CA ALA A 320 -2.27 -2.86 -3.32
C ALA A 320 -2.77 -3.96 -4.27
N ILE A 321 -4.08 -4.15 -4.35
CA ILE A 321 -4.69 -5.20 -5.16
C ILE A 321 -5.77 -4.55 -6.00
N SER A 322 -5.62 -4.62 -7.31
CA SER A 322 -6.69 -4.24 -8.23
C SER A 322 -7.52 -5.47 -8.60
N CYS A 323 -8.81 -5.28 -8.79
CA CYS A 323 -9.77 -6.32 -9.11
C CYS A 323 -10.47 -6.00 -10.43
N MET A 324 -10.47 -6.95 -11.37
CA MET A 324 -11.12 -6.76 -12.65
C MET A 324 -11.80 -8.04 -13.15
N VAL A 325 -13.12 -7.99 -13.33
CA VAL A 325 -13.90 -9.07 -13.95
C VAL A 325 -13.74 -8.99 -15.48
N SER A 326 -12.57 -9.41 -15.97
CA SER A 326 -12.21 -9.40 -17.40
C SER A 326 -11.20 -10.50 -17.72
N GLU A 327 -11.38 -11.14 -18.87
CA GLU A 327 -10.41 -12.10 -19.45
C GLU A 327 -9.55 -11.48 -20.56
N ARG A 328 -9.77 -10.19 -20.86
CA ARG A 328 -9.04 -9.45 -21.88
C ARG A 328 -7.67 -8.99 -21.38
N VAL A 329 -6.60 -9.49 -21.99
CA VAL A 329 -5.22 -9.18 -21.60
C VAL A 329 -4.88 -7.68 -21.68
N ASP A 330 -5.35 -6.97 -22.71
CA ASP A 330 -5.10 -5.54 -22.87
C ASP A 330 -5.67 -4.73 -21.71
N LYS A 331 -6.87 -5.11 -21.25
CA LYS A 331 -7.52 -4.51 -20.08
C LYS A 331 -6.87 -4.89 -18.77
N CYS A 332 -6.49 -6.15 -18.60
CA CYS A 332 -5.76 -6.59 -17.42
C CYS A 332 -4.41 -5.87 -17.29
N LYS A 333 -3.66 -5.73 -18.39
CA LYS A 333 -2.39 -5.00 -18.44
C LYS A 333 -2.57 -3.52 -18.10
N GLU A 334 -3.56 -2.85 -18.68
CA GLU A 334 -3.89 -1.45 -18.40
C GLU A 334 -4.17 -1.22 -16.89
N HIS A 335 -5.04 -2.04 -16.30
CA HIS A 335 -5.39 -1.95 -14.89
C HIS A 335 -4.20 -2.24 -13.96
N LEU A 336 -3.41 -3.28 -14.25
CA LEU A 336 -2.24 -3.62 -13.43
C LEU A 336 -1.20 -2.50 -13.45
N LEU A 337 -0.95 -1.89 -14.61
CA LEU A 337 -0.01 -0.77 -14.73
C LEU A 337 -0.49 0.48 -13.98
N GLU A 338 -1.79 0.78 -14.04
CA GLU A 338 -2.35 1.84 -13.21
C GLU A 338 -2.15 1.54 -11.73
N ALA A 339 -2.59 0.37 -11.26
CA ALA A 339 -2.49 -0.05 -9.86
C ALA A 339 -1.03 0.02 -9.36
N TYR A 340 -0.08 -0.39 -10.19
CA TYR A 340 1.35 -0.27 -9.91
C TYR A 340 1.79 1.17 -9.66
N VAL A 341 1.44 2.09 -10.55
CA VAL A 341 1.77 3.51 -10.40
C VAL A 341 1.12 4.08 -9.13
N ARG A 342 -0.13 3.71 -8.81
CA ARG A 342 -0.84 4.19 -7.62
C ARG A 342 -0.25 3.65 -6.32
N ALA A 343 0.06 2.36 -6.30
CA ALA A 343 0.69 1.72 -5.15
C ALA A 343 2.06 2.36 -4.86
N ARG A 344 2.88 2.62 -5.88
CA ARG A 344 4.16 3.32 -5.69
C ARG A 344 4.00 4.77 -5.27
N GLN A 345 2.95 5.44 -5.73
CA GLN A 345 2.62 6.80 -5.30
C GLN A 345 2.34 6.89 -3.79
N LEU A 346 1.84 5.83 -3.14
CA LEU A 346 1.54 5.79 -1.70
C LEU A 346 2.58 5.01 -0.88
N GLY A 347 2.88 3.78 -1.28
CA GLY A 347 3.73 2.85 -0.54
C GLY A 347 5.20 2.92 -0.93
N GLY A 348 5.57 3.76 -1.91
CA GLY A 348 6.95 3.90 -2.32
C GLY A 348 7.48 2.74 -3.16
N ASP A 349 8.80 2.60 -3.15
CA ASP A 349 9.49 1.52 -3.86
C ASP A 349 9.24 0.17 -3.19
N GLU A 350 8.86 0.18 -1.91
CA GLU A 350 8.51 -0.97 -1.10
C GLU A 350 7.12 -1.54 -1.45
N ALA A 351 6.26 -0.78 -2.11
CA ALA A 351 4.91 -1.22 -2.43
C ALA A 351 4.90 -2.50 -3.29
N ARG A 352 3.94 -3.37 -2.99
CA ARG A 352 3.65 -4.60 -3.75
C ARG A 352 2.28 -4.49 -4.37
N VAL A 353 2.13 -5.01 -5.59
CA VAL A 353 0.91 -4.89 -6.37
C VAL A 353 0.44 -6.25 -6.87
N ALA A 354 -0.86 -6.50 -6.77
CA ALA A 354 -1.48 -7.63 -7.43
C ALA A 354 -2.66 -7.20 -8.30
N LEU A 355 -2.96 -8.02 -9.31
CA LEU A 355 -4.22 -7.98 -10.05
C LEU A 355 -4.98 -9.28 -9.82
N VAL A 356 -6.22 -9.20 -9.36
CA VAL A 356 -7.18 -10.32 -9.36
C VAL A 356 -8.08 -10.15 -10.59
N CYS A 357 -8.06 -11.13 -11.50
CA CYS A 357 -8.81 -11.05 -12.76
C CYS A 357 -9.28 -12.41 -13.28
N LEU A 358 -9.90 -12.42 -14.47
CA LEU A 358 -10.35 -13.65 -15.14
C LEU A 358 -9.45 -14.06 -16.31
N TYR A 359 -8.26 -13.46 -16.43
CA TYR A 359 -7.30 -13.85 -17.44
C TYR A 359 -6.79 -15.27 -17.16
N GLU A 360 -6.55 -16.03 -18.23
CA GLU A 360 -6.25 -17.47 -18.14
C GLU A 360 -4.75 -17.79 -18.15
N GLU A 361 -3.90 -16.83 -18.51
CA GLU A 361 -2.44 -16.98 -18.46
C GLU A 361 -1.83 -15.94 -17.51
N PRO A 362 -2.22 -15.92 -16.21
CA PRO A 362 -1.79 -14.88 -15.28
C PRO A 362 -0.27 -14.80 -15.14
N GLU A 363 0.46 -15.92 -15.13
CA GLU A 363 1.92 -15.95 -15.04
C GLU A 363 2.60 -15.34 -16.27
N ARG A 364 1.95 -15.40 -17.43
CA ARG A 364 2.47 -14.76 -18.65
C ARG A 364 2.40 -13.25 -18.53
N LEU A 365 1.26 -12.71 -18.09
CA LEU A 365 1.10 -11.27 -17.86
C LEU A 365 2.02 -10.79 -16.74
N GLU A 366 2.17 -11.58 -15.68
CA GLU A 366 3.09 -11.31 -14.59
C GLU A 366 4.54 -11.19 -15.08
N ARG A 367 5.04 -12.20 -15.82
CA ARG A 367 6.41 -12.18 -16.36
C ARG A 367 6.64 -11.01 -17.32
N GLU A 368 5.70 -10.75 -18.22
CA GLU A 368 5.79 -9.63 -19.18
C GLU A 368 6.01 -8.30 -18.44
N ILE A 369 5.24 -8.09 -17.37
CA ILE A 369 5.29 -6.86 -16.57
C ILE A 369 6.56 -6.81 -15.70
N GLN A 370 6.99 -7.93 -15.14
CA GLN A 370 8.24 -8.02 -14.38
C GLN A 370 9.48 -7.75 -15.25
N GLU A 371 9.54 -8.33 -16.45
CA GLU A 371 10.64 -8.17 -17.40
C GLU A 371 10.71 -6.75 -17.97
N GLU A 372 9.58 -6.18 -18.41
CA GLU A 372 9.54 -4.84 -19.02
C GLU A 372 9.98 -3.72 -18.06
N TRP A 373 9.77 -3.90 -16.74
CA TRP A 373 9.95 -2.84 -15.74
C TRP A 373 11.00 -3.15 -14.67
N PHE A 374 11.77 -4.24 -14.84
CA PHE A 374 12.75 -4.74 -13.86
C PHE A 374 12.14 -4.86 -12.46
N MET A 375 10.92 -5.40 -12.40
CA MET A 375 10.23 -5.62 -11.15
C MET A 375 10.57 -7.01 -10.64
N ASP A 376 11.20 -7.07 -9.47
CA ASP A 376 11.39 -8.31 -8.71
C ASP A 376 9.99 -8.90 -8.31
N ASP A 377 9.92 -9.79 -7.32
CA ASP A 377 8.69 -10.44 -6.79
C ASP A 377 7.58 -9.51 -6.21
N LYS A 378 7.54 -8.24 -6.61
CA LYS A 378 6.60 -7.21 -6.16
C LYS A 378 5.27 -7.20 -6.90
N VAL A 379 5.20 -7.82 -8.07
CA VAL A 379 3.99 -7.91 -8.89
C VAL A 379 3.47 -9.35 -8.91
N ARG A 380 2.17 -9.53 -8.66
CA ARG A 380 1.48 -10.80 -8.86
C ARG A 380 0.23 -10.65 -9.72
N VAL A 381 -0.13 -11.70 -10.45
CA VAL A 381 -1.42 -11.77 -11.14
C VAL A 381 -2.14 -13.03 -10.69
N PHE A 382 -3.34 -12.88 -10.15
CA PHE A 382 -4.24 -13.97 -9.79
C PHE A 382 -5.33 -14.05 -10.86
N GLY A 383 -5.18 -15.01 -11.76
CA GLY A 383 -6.12 -15.26 -12.87
C GLY A 383 -7.34 -16.09 -12.46
N ARG A 384 -8.13 -16.50 -13.45
CA ARG A 384 -9.39 -17.23 -13.27
C ARG A 384 -9.26 -18.48 -12.40
N GLU A 385 -8.20 -19.26 -12.62
CA GLU A 385 -7.94 -20.50 -11.89
C GLU A 385 -7.63 -20.30 -10.40
N HIS A 386 -7.18 -19.11 -10.03
CA HIS A 386 -6.81 -18.77 -8.66
C HIS A 386 -8.02 -18.43 -7.81
N LEU A 387 -9.15 -18.04 -8.41
CA LEU A 387 -10.33 -17.56 -7.67
C LEU A 387 -10.83 -18.52 -6.57
N PRO A 388 -11.00 -19.84 -6.82
CA PRO A 388 -11.50 -20.76 -5.78
C PRO A 388 -10.59 -20.88 -4.56
N ASN A 389 -9.28 -20.67 -4.73
CA ASN A 389 -8.27 -20.77 -3.68
C ASN A 389 -7.55 -19.44 -3.45
N LEU A 390 -8.22 -18.31 -3.74
CA LEU A 390 -7.59 -16.98 -3.74
C LEU A 390 -6.94 -16.67 -2.39
N LYS A 391 -7.54 -17.11 -1.29
CA LYS A 391 -6.98 -16.97 0.05
C LYS A 391 -5.59 -17.59 0.20
N ASP A 392 -5.37 -18.78 -0.33
CA ASP A 392 -4.08 -19.46 -0.18
C ASP A 392 -3.01 -18.77 -1.02
N HIS A 393 -3.35 -18.34 -2.24
CA HIS A 393 -2.45 -17.57 -3.10
C HIS A 393 -2.11 -16.18 -2.53
N LEU A 394 -3.10 -15.48 -1.95
CA LEU A 394 -2.87 -14.23 -1.22
C LEU A 394 -1.97 -14.45 0.00
N ARG A 395 -2.19 -15.53 0.76
CA ARG A 395 -1.34 -15.90 1.90
C ARG A 395 0.11 -16.08 1.46
N GLU A 396 0.35 -16.89 0.45
CA GLU A 396 1.70 -17.13 -0.10
C GLU A 396 2.35 -15.82 -0.53
N TRP A 397 1.63 -14.96 -1.25
CA TRP A 397 2.14 -13.67 -1.69
C TRP A 397 2.46 -12.73 -0.53
N PHE A 398 1.57 -12.59 0.46
CA PHE A 398 1.86 -11.78 1.65
C PHE A 398 3.11 -12.27 2.37
N LEU A 399 3.31 -13.60 2.47
CA LEU A 399 4.47 -14.22 3.11
C LEU A 399 5.79 -13.99 2.36
N THR A 400 5.77 -13.62 1.07
CA THR A 400 6.99 -13.23 0.35
C THR A 400 7.56 -11.86 0.79
N ALA A 401 6.88 -11.12 1.67
CA ALA A 401 7.45 -9.93 2.30
C ALA A 401 8.59 -10.28 3.25
N ASN A 402 9.71 -9.57 3.11
CA ASN A 402 10.89 -9.67 3.95
C ASN A 402 10.66 -8.90 5.27
N LEU A 403 9.94 -9.48 6.23
CA LEU A 403 9.59 -8.84 7.52
C LEU A 403 10.46 -9.23 8.70
#